data_AF-A0A359LUG6-F1
#
_entry.id   AF-A0A359LUG6-F1
#
_cell.length_a   1.000
_cell.length_b   1.000
_cell.length_c   1.000
_cell.angle_alpha   90.00
_cell.angle_beta   90.00
_cell.angle_gamma   90.00
#
_symmetry.space_group_name_H-M   'P 1'
#
loop_
_entity.id
_entity.type
_entity.pdbx_description
1 polymer ?
#
loop_
_entity_poly.entity_id
_entity_poly.type
_entity_poly.pdbx_seq_one_letter_code
_entity_poly.pdbx_strand_id
1 'polypeptide(L)'
;MRRMRDCENSGVPKRARRIFPGAGQAPVGRTLTPMVLVDTSVWIRFLANRLPYAAQLDSLLEHDEAAGHDLVYGELLIGDAGGRSRLLNAYELMHRVPSVSHAEVVTFAQAHKLHGLGIGWIDVHLLASALVAGTPLWTADEHLAKLAGKLGV
;
A
#
# COMPACT_ATOMS: atom_id res chain seq x y z
N MET A 1 35.78 26.57 -3.81
CA MET A 1 36.03 25.33 -3.02
C MET A 1 35.00 25.23 -1.91
N ARG A 2 34.01 24.33 -2.06
CA ARG A 2 32.93 24.09 -1.09
C ARG A 2 33.49 23.29 0.09
N ARG A 3 33.21 23.71 1.33
CA ARG A 3 33.27 22.82 2.49
C ARG A 3 31.90 22.22 2.71
N MET A 4 31.81 20.90 2.54
CA MET A 4 30.75 20.06 3.07
C MET A 4 30.65 20.29 4.58
N ARG A 5 29.46 20.69 5.03
CA ARG A 5 29.02 20.60 6.41
C ARG A 5 28.03 19.46 6.50
N ASP A 6 28.15 18.74 7.59
CA ASP A 6 27.45 17.51 7.92
C ASP A 6 25.94 17.70 7.92
N CYS A 7 25.24 16.81 7.20
CA CYS A 7 23.81 16.59 7.31
C CYS A 7 23.56 15.12 7.67
N GLU A 8 24.00 14.72 8.86
CA GLU A 8 23.49 13.52 9.52
C GLU A 8 22.16 13.84 10.19
N ASN A 9 21.06 13.77 9.43
CA ASN A 9 19.76 13.35 9.98
C ASN A 9 18.83 12.93 8.83
N SER A 10 19.16 11.81 8.18
CA SER A 10 18.35 11.20 7.13
C SER A 10 17.14 10.49 7.77
N GLY A 11 15.96 11.10 7.66
CA GLY A 11 14.67 10.60 8.16
C GLY A 11 14.20 9.32 7.46
N VAL A 12 14.89 8.22 7.71
CA VAL A 12 14.44 6.86 7.41
C VAL A 12 14.46 6.09 8.74
N PRO A 13 13.32 5.57 9.23
CA PRO A 13 13.29 4.68 10.38
C PRO A 13 14.25 3.51 10.14
N LYS A 14 15.06 3.14 11.14
CA LYS A 14 16.10 2.10 11.04
C LYS A 14 15.58 0.74 10.55
N ARG A 15 14.26 0.50 10.56
CA ARG A 15 13.58 -0.74 10.12
C ARG A 15 13.49 -0.94 8.61
N ALA A 16 13.43 0.13 7.81
CA ALA A 16 13.42 0.01 6.35
C ALA A 16 14.76 -0.49 5.75
N ARG A 17 15.79 -0.69 6.59
CA ARG A 17 17.09 -1.23 6.18
C ARG A 17 17.08 -2.75 5.97
N ARG A 18 15.95 -3.42 6.23
CA ARG A 18 15.82 -4.89 6.20
C ARG A 18 14.69 -5.37 5.28
N ILE A 19 14.30 -4.57 4.28
CA ILE A 19 13.10 -4.86 3.46
C ILE A 19 13.30 -6.05 2.50
N PHE A 20 14.53 -6.47 2.18
CA PHE A 20 14.76 -7.74 1.45
C PHE A 20 16.11 -8.40 1.83
N PRO A 21 16.14 -9.44 2.68
CA PRO A 21 17.29 -10.34 2.76
C PRO A 21 17.12 -11.47 1.74
N GLY A 22 17.73 -11.33 0.56
CA GLY A 22 18.04 -12.45 -0.33
C GLY A 22 16.95 -12.87 -1.33
N ALA A 23 17.11 -12.44 -2.59
CA ALA A 23 16.61 -13.18 -3.73
C ALA A 23 17.34 -14.54 -3.77
N GLY A 24 16.72 -15.60 -3.26
CA GLY A 24 17.41 -16.88 -3.20
C GLY A 24 16.69 -18.01 -2.48
N GLN A 25 15.38 -18.17 -2.67
CA GLN A 25 14.65 -19.43 -2.55
C GLN A 25 13.18 -19.21 -2.94
N ALA A 26 12.69 -19.94 -3.94
CA ALA A 26 11.27 -20.02 -4.22
C ALA A 26 10.58 -20.79 -3.08
N PRO A 27 9.50 -20.28 -2.46
CA PRO A 27 8.81 -21.01 -1.42
C PRO A 27 8.04 -22.18 -2.06
N VAL A 28 8.54 -23.40 -1.86
CA VAL A 28 7.77 -24.63 -2.06
C VAL A 28 6.74 -24.70 -0.93
N GLY A 29 5.46 -24.50 -1.29
CA GLY A 29 4.33 -24.60 -0.38
C GLY A 29 3.94 -23.29 0.30
N ARG A 30 3.44 -22.31 -0.45
CA ARG A 30 2.80 -21.11 0.13
C ARG A 30 1.39 -21.51 0.61
N THR A 31 1.21 -21.61 1.92
CA THR A 31 -0.11 -21.53 2.55
C THR A 31 -0.71 -20.19 2.12
N LEU A 32 -1.93 -20.19 1.58
CA LEU A 32 -2.63 -18.99 1.13
C LEU A 32 -3.05 -18.15 2.35
N THR A 33 -2.12 -17.52 3.06
CA THR A 33 -2.50 -16.35 3.85
C THR A 33 -2.92 -15.28 2.85
N PRO A 34 -4.16 -14.74 2.96
CA PRO A 34 -4.61 -13.74 2.00
C PRO A 34 -3.71 -12.53 2.17
N MET A 35 -3.01 -12.17 1.10
CA MET A 35 -2.25 -10.94 1.05
C MET A 35 -3.17 -9.77 1.37
N VAL A 36 -2.63 -8.68 1.90
CA VAL A 36 -3.42 -7.50 2.31
C VAL A 36 -3.04 -6.34 1.41
N LEU A 37 -4.00 -5.81 0.64
CA LEU A 37 -3.81 -4.60 -0.14
C LEU A 37 -3.71 -3.41 0.81
N VAL A 38 -2.54 -2.75 0.83
CA VAL A 38 -2.27 -1.64 1.74
C VAL A 38 -2.52 -0.31 1.05
N ASP A 39 -3.49 0.44 1.56
CA ASP A 39 -3.84 1.79 1.13
C ASP A 39 -2.77 2.84 1.53
N THR A 40 -2.70 3.94 0.78
CA THR A 40 -1.79 5.08 1.01
C THR A 40 -1.94 5.67 2.40
N SER A 41 -3.16 5.71 2.95
CA SER A 41 -3.38 6.26 4.30
C SER A 41 -2.64 5.48 5.40
N VAL A 42 -2.42 4.17 5.21
CA VAL A 42 -1.60 3.33 6.09
C VAL A 42 -0.12 3.60 5.87
N TRP A 43 0.33 3.68 4.62
CA TRP A 43 1.72 4.02 4.29
C TRP A 43 2.13 5.37 4.87
N ILE A 44 1.28 6.40 4.81
CA ILE A 44 1.54 7.70 5.42
C ILE A 44 1.78 7.57 6.93
N ARG A 45 0.94 6.78 7.62
CA ARG A 45 1.08 6.53 9.06
C ARG A 45 2.31 5.71 9.40
N PHE A 46 2.65 4.73 8.57
CA PHE A 46 3.88 3.94 8.68
C PHE A 46 5.13 4.84 8.55
N LEU A 47 5.18 5.68 7.52
CA LEU A 47 6.28 6.62 7.29
C LEU A 47 6.41 7.66 8.41
N ALA A 48 5.29 8.05 9.01
CA ALA A 48 5.24 8.89 10.21
C ALA A 48 5.50 8.12 11.52
N ASN A 49 5.86 6.84 11.46
CA ASN A 49 6.13 5.95 12.60
C ASN A 49 4.98 5.92 13.64
N ARG A 50 3.73 5.94 13.18
CA ARG A 50 2.54 5.95 14.03
C ARG A 50 2.12 4.52 14.37
N LEU A 51 2.09 4.18 15.66
CA LEU A 51 1.48 2.94 16.13
C LEU A 51 -0.06 3.01 16.05
N PRO A 52 -0.76 1.88 15.83
CA PRO A 52 -0.20 0.53 15.63
C PRO A 52 0.29 0.26 14.18
N TYR A 53 -0.05 1.13 13.22
CA TYR A 53 0.21 0.95 11.79
C TYR A 53 1.67 0.63 11.45
N ALA A 54 2.63 1.31 12.09
CA ALA A 54 4.04 1.07 11.88
C ALA A 54 4.43 -0.40 12.18
N ALA A 55 4.01 -0.90 13.35
CA ALA A 55 4.32 -2.27 13.77
C ALA A 55 3.58 -3.33 12.93
N GLN A 56 2.33 -3.06 12.57
CA GLN A 56 1.53 -3.99 11.78
C GLN A 56 2.04 -4.10 10.34
N LEU A 57 2.36 -2.97 9.70
CA LEU A 57 2.90 -3.00 8.33
C LEU A 57 4.31 -3.58 8.31
N ASP A 58 5.15 -3.30 9.31
CA ASP A 58 6.45 -3.99 9.46
C ASP A 58 6.25 -5.52 9.48
N SER A 59 5.30 -6.01 10.28
CA SER A 59 5.00 -7.45 10.35
C SER A 59 4.52 -8.02 9.01
N LEU A 60 3.60 -7.34 8.31
CA LEU A 60 3.12 -7.82 7.01
C LEU A 60 4.23 -7.84 5.95
N LEU A 61 5.13 -6.85 5.97
CA LEU A 61 6.28 -6.80 5.07
C LEU A 61 7.30 -7.90 5.38
N GLU A 62 7.55 -8.19 6.66
CA GLU A 62 8.46 -9.27 7.08
C GLU A 62 8.01 -10.68 6.64
N HIS A 63 6.69 -10.88 6.45
CA HIS A 63 6.11 -12.16 6.06
C HIS A 63 5.69 -12.21 4.58
N ASP A 64 6.02 -11.19 3.77
CA ASP A 64 5.57 -11.05 2.37
C ASP A 64 4.03 -11.12 2.21
N GLU A 65 3.29 -10.58 3.19
CA GLU A 65 1.83 -10.59 3.23
C GLU A 65 1.21 -9.23 2.85
N ALA A 66 2.03 -8.19 2.67
CA ALA A 66 1.57 -6.90 2.15
C ALA A 66 1.55 -6.91 0.61
N ALA A 67 0.42 -6.50 0.02
CA ALA A 67 0.26 -6.26 -1.40
C ALA A 67 0.17 -4.75 -1.70
N GLY A 68 0.77 -4.35 -2.82
CA GLY A 68 0.68 -3.00 -3.36
C GLY A 68 -0.34 -2.87 -4.50
N HIS A 69 -0.50 -1.66 -4.99
CA HIS A 69 -1.28 -1.34 -6.18
C HIS A 69 -0.68 -0.11 -6.89
N ASP A 70 -0.80 -0.06 -8.22
CA ASP A 70 -0.16 0.99 -9.04
C ASP A 70 -0.61 2.40 -8.68
N LEU A 71 -1.90 2.57 -8.31
CA LEU A 71 -2.42 3.85 -7.86
C LEU A 71 -1.85 4.30 -6.51
N VAL A 72 -1.65 3.38 -5.57
CA VAL A 72 -1.00 3.68 -4.27
C VAL A 72 0.46 4.05 -4.50
N TYR A 73 1.18 3.34 -5.37
CA TYR A 73 2.53 3.73 -5.78
C TYR A 73 2.55 5.16 -6.34
N GLY A 74 1.59 5.51 -7.21
CA GLY A 74 1.45 6.86 -7.77
C GLY A 74 1.26 7.94 -6.71
N GLU A 75 0.39 7.71 -5.72
CA GLU A 75 0.20 8.64 -4.60
C GLU A 75 1.46 8.79 -3.75
N LEU A 76 2.16 7.68 -3.47
CA LEU A 76 3.41 7.70 -2.71
C LEU A 76 4.54 8.44 -3.45
N LEU A 77 4.60 8.27 -4.77
CA LEU A 77 5.54 8.95 -5.67
C LEU A 77 5.29 10.46 -5.67
N ILE A 78 4.05 10.90 -5.92
CA ILE A 78 3.69 12.32 -5.96
C ILE A 78 3.83 12.98 -4.58
N GLY A 79 3.56 12.23 -3.51
CA GLY A 79 3.74 12.70 -2.15
C GLY A 79 5.19 12.78 -1.67
N ASP A 80 6.18 12.35 -2.46
CA ASP A 80 7.60 12.37 -2.07
C ASP A 80 8.26 13.73 -2.34
N ALA A 81 8.80 14.36 -1.29
CA ALA A 81 9.58 15.59 -1.37
C ALA A 81 11.09 15.34 -1.65
N GLY A 82 11.44 14.17 -2.20
CA GLY A 82 12.80 13.79 -2.59
C GLY A 82 13.54 12.88 -1.60
N GLY A 83 12.81 12.21 -0.69
CA GLY A 83 13.38 11.39 0.38
C GLY A 83 13.03 9.90 0.33
N ARG A 84 12.17 9.46 -0.60
CA ARG A 84 11.58 8.10 -0.57
C ARG A 84 12.01 7.18 -1.71
N SER A 85 13.07 7.50 -2.45
CA SER A 85 13.57 6.63 -3.54
C SER A 85 13.77 5.16 -3.13
N ARG A 86 14.29 4.90 -1.93
CA ARG A 86 14.44 3.53 -1.42
C ARG A 86 13.11 2.82 -1.17
N LEU A 87 12.11 3.53 -0.65
CA LEU A 87 10.78 2.99 -0.43
C LEU A 87 10.13 2.66 -1.77
N LEU A 88 10.17 3.57 -2.74
CA LEU A 88 9.58 3.40 -4.07
C LEU A 88 10.22 2.21 -4.81
N ASN A 89 11.55 2.11 -4.77
CA ASN A 89 12.26 0.96 -5.35
C ASN A 89 11.89 -0.36 -4.65
N ALA A 90 11.68 -0.35 -3.33
CA ALA A 90 11.25 -1.54 -2.61
C ALA A 90 9.80 -1.91 -2.94
N TYR A 91 8.92 -0.92 -3.08
CA TYR A 91 7.54 -1.10 -3.48
C TYR A 91 7.43 -1.76 -4.86
N GLU A 92 8.35 -1.47 -5.77
CA GLU A 92 8.40 -2.09 -7.09
C GLU A 92 8.62 -3.61 -7.07
N LEU A 93 9.20 -4.15 -5.99
CA LEU A 93 9.44 -5.57 -5.80
C LEU A 93 8.30 -6.28 -5.07
N MET A 94 7.33 -5.54 -4.53
CA MET A 94 6.18 -6.11 -3.83
C MET A 94 5.21 -6.76 -4.82
N HIS A 95 4.47 -7.77 -4.35
CA HIS A 95 3.31 -8.25 -5.09
C HIS A 95 2.31 -7.12 -5.31
N ARG A 96 1.77 -7.01 -6.53
CA ARG A 96 0.77 -6.00 -6.87
C ARG A 96 -0.56 -6.65 -7.19
N VAL A 97 -1.61 -6.14 -6.56
CA VAL A 97 -2.98 -6.45 -6.93
C VAL A 97 -3.24 -5.92 -8.35
N PRO A 98 -3.85 -6.71 -9.25
CA PRO A 98 -4.16 -6.26 -10.61
C PRO A 98 -5.10 -5.05 -10.60
N SER A 99 -4.81 -4.06 -11.44
CA SER A 99 -5.73 -2.94 -11.63
C SER A 99 -6.94 -3.34 -12.46
N VAL A 100 -8.11 -2.89 -12.03
CA VAL A 100 -9.36 -3.00 -12.79
C VAL A 100 -9.43 -1.87 -13.81
N SER A 101 -9.93 -2.17 -15.02
CA SER A 101 -10.02 -1.18 -16.09
C SER A 101 -10.97 -0.04 -15.71
N HIS A 102 -10.72 1.16 -16.24
CA HIS A 102 -11.56 2.32 -15.94
C HIS A 102 -13.05 2.06 -16.21
N ALA A 103 -13.38 1.40 -17.32
CA ALA A 103 -14.77 1.08 -17.69
C ALA A 103 -15.42 0.14 -16.67
N GLU A 104 -14.71 -0.91 -16.23
CA GLU A 104 -15.19 -1.84 -15.21
C GLU A 104 -15.35 -1.15 -13.85
N VAL A 105 -14.46 -0.23 -13.48
CA VAL A 105 -14.59 0.56 -12.25
C VAL A 105 -15.81 1.47 -12.30
N VAL A 106 -16.13 2.07 -13.46
CA VAL A 106 -17.38 2.83 -13.64
C VAL A 106 -18.60 1.93 -13.43
N THR A 107 -18.62 0.74 -14.03
CA THR A 107 -19.71 -0.23 -13.85
C THR A 107 -19.83 -0.67 -12.39
N PHE A 108 -18.71 -0.96 -11.73
CA PHE A 108 -18.64 -1.31 -10.32
C PHE A 108 -19.20 -0.19 -9.43
N ALA A 109 -18.78 1.05 -9.65
CA ALA A 109 -19.24 2.21 -8.88
C ALA A 109 -20.75 2.42 -8.99
N GLN A 110 -21.31 2.22 -10.19
CA GLN A 110 -22.74 2.29 -10.44
C GLN A 110 -23.49 1.13 -9.75
N ALA A 111 -23.01 -0.10 -9.90
CA ALA A 111 -23.63 -1.30 -9.32
C ALA A 111 -23.69 -1.23 -7.79
N HIS A 112 -22.64 -0.74 -7.15
CA HIS A 112 -22.54 -0.60 -5.69
C HIS A 112 -23.00 0.76 -5.17
N LYS A 113 -23.53 1.64 -6.04
CA LYS A 113 -24.03 2.98 -5.69
C LYS A 113 -23.03 3.80 -4.86
N LEU A 114 -21.77 3.82 -5.30
CA LEU A 114 -20.67 4.47 -4.57
C LEU A 114 -20.62 6.00 -4.73
N HIS A 115 -21.51 6.56 -5.57
CA HIS A 115 -21.62 8.00 -5.78
C HIS A 115 -22.14 8.72 -4.53
N GLY A 116 -21.62 9.93 -4.27
CA GLY A 116 -22.06 10.76 -3.15
C GLY A 116 -21.63 10.26 -1.76
N LEU A 117 -20.83 9.19 -1.69
CA LEU A 117 -20.31 8.63 -0.45
C LEU A 117 -18.98 9.27 -0.03
N GLY A 118 -18.60 10.43 -0.54
CA GLY A 118 -17.40 11.15 -0.09
C GLY A 118 -16.05 10.42 -0.23
N ILE A 119 -15.98 9.36 -1.03
CA ILE A 119 -14.72 8.67 -1.37
C ILE A 119 -14.14 9.19 -2.68
N GLY A 120 -12.82 9.14 -2.79
CA GLY A 120 -12.08 9.50 -4.00
C GLY A 120 -12.19 8.44 -5.09
N TRP A 121 -11.89 8.83 -6.33
CA TRP A 121 -11.89 7.89 -7.45
C TRP A 121 -10.84 6.78 -7.30
N ILE A 122 -9.68 7.09 -6.72
CA ILE A 122 -8.65 6.10 -6.41
C ILE A 122 -9.16 5.07 -5.39
N ASP A 123 -9.88 5.50 -4.35
CA ASP A 123 -10.50 4.59 -3.37
C ASP A 123 -11.44 3.59 -4.06
N VAL A 124 -12.25 4.05 -5.02
CA VAL A 124 -13.14 3.18 -5.81
C VAL A 124 -12.33 2.16 -6.62
N HIS A 125 -11.23 2.57 -7.25
CA HIS A 125 -10.33 1.64 -7.94
C HIS A 125 -9.70 0.61 -6.99
N LEU A 126 -9.32 1.01 -5.77
CA LEU A 126 -8.75 0.09 -4.78
C LEU A 126 -9.80 -0.92 -4.30
N LEU A 127 -11.03 -0.48 -4.02
CA LEU A 127 -12.14 -1.37 -3.66
C LEU A 127 -12.44 -2.38 -4.76
N ALA A 128 -12.51 -1.92 -6.02
CA ALA A 128 -12.74 -2.81 -7.17
C ALA A 128 -11.62 -3.84 -7.32
N SER A 129 -10.36 -3.40 -7.21
CA SER A 129 -9.18 -4.25 -7.38
C SER A 129 -9.05 -5.26 -6.24
N ALA A 130 -9.30 -4.84 -4.99
CA ALA A 130 -9.38 -5.73 -3.83
C ALA A 130 -10.44 -6.82 -4.02
N LEU A 131 -11.62 -6.45 -4.51
CA LEU A 131 -12.73 -7.39 -4.73
C LEU A 131 -12.42 -8.41 -5.81
N VAL A 132 -11.90 -7.96 -6.96
CA VAL A 132 -11.52 -8.85 -8.08
C VAL A 132 -10.41 -9.81 -7.67
N ALA A 133 -9.44 -9.34 -6.89
CA ALA A 133 -8.33 -10.15 -6.42
C ALA A 133 -8.65 -11.02 -5.19
N GLY A 134 -9.84 -10.88 -4.59
CA GLY A 134 -10.19 -11.58 -3.35
C GLY A 134 -9.22 -11.26 -2.19
N THR A 135 -8.72 -10.02 -2.16
CA THR A 135 -7.65 -9.57 -1.27
C THR A 135 -8.20 -8.51 -0.34
N PRO A 136 -8.06 -8.64 0.99
CA PRO A 136 -8.54 -7.62 1.92
C PRO A 136 -7.86 -6.26 1.72
N LEU A 137 -8.62 -5.17 1.83
CA LEU A 137 -8.15 -3.79 1.78
C LEU A 137 -7.91 -3.26 3.19
N TRP A 138 -6.65 -2.98 3.52
CA TRP A 138 -6.29 -2.32 4.76
C TRP A 138 -6.08 -0.82 4.55
N THR A 139 -6.97 -0.04 5.13
CA THR A 139 -6.94 1.42 5.14
C THR A 139 -7.03 1.96 6.56
N ALA A 140 -6.48 3.15 6.77
CA ALA A 140 -6.60 3.91 8.00
C ALA A 140 -7.63 5.04 7.87
N ASP A 141 -8.35 5.13 6.76
CA ASP A 141 -9.55 5.93 6.59
C ASP A 141 -10.77 5.13 7.06
N GLU A 142 -11.44 5.63 8.11
CA GLU A 142 -12.59 4.94 8.71
C GLU A 142 -13.79 4.82 7.77
N HIS A 143 -13.95 5.76 6.84
CA HIS A 143 -15.06 5.73 5.91
C HIS A 143 -14.82 4.69 4.82
N LEU A 144 -13.62 4.67 4.26
CA LEU A 144 -13.22 3.66 3.28
C LEU A 144 -13.25 2.26 3.90
N ALA A 145 -12.77 2.09 5.14
CA ALA A 145 -12.83 0.82 5.86
C ALA A 145 -14.27 0.28 6.01
N LYS A 146 -15.24 1.16 6.29
CA LYS A 146 -16.66 0.78 6.38
C LYS A 146 -17.21 0.31 5.02
N LEU A 147 -16.77 0.91 3.93
CA LEU A 147 -17.21 0.51 2.59
C LEU A 147 -16.56 -0.80 2.15
N ALA A 148 -15.27 -0.97 2.42
CA ALA A 148 -14.55 -2.23 2.23
C ALA A 148 -15.29 -3.39 2.95
N GLY A 149 -15.59 -3.22 4.23
CA GLY A 149 -16.34 -4.21 5.01
C GLY A 149 -17.75 -4.52 4.47
N LYS A 150 -18.45 -3.53 3.88
CA LYS A 150 -19.74 -3.77 3.21
C LYS A 150 -19.61 -4.57 1.92
N LEU A 151 -18.46 -4.44 1.24
CA LEU A 151 -18.14 -5.13 0.00
C LEU A 151 -17.48 -6.50 0.25
N GLY A 152 -17.13 -6.81 1.49
CA GLY A 152 -16.48 -8.06 1.87
C GLY A 152 -14.99 -8.09 1.52
N VAL A 153 -14.37 -6.91 1.41
CA VAL A 153 -12.93 -6.72 1.19
C VAL A 153 -12.32 -5.95 2.35
#